data_AF-A0A1U7SSL6-F1
#
_entry.id   AF-A0A1U7SSL6-F1
#
_cell.length_a   1.000
_cell.length_b   1.000
_cell.length_c   1.000
_cell.angle_alpha   90.00
_cell.angle_beta   90.00
_cell.angle_gamma   90.00
#
_symmetry.space_group_name_H-M   'P 1'
#
loop_
_entity.id
_entity.type
_entity.pdbx_description
1 polymer ?
#
loop_
_entity_poly.entity_id
_entity_poly.type
_entity_poly.pdbx_seq_one_letter_code
_entity_poly.pdbx_strand_id
1 'polypeptide(L)'
;LAAPRLLCAKPTPPAEKAGYCSRQPPLGGVFDEEHCSACLKDQSCSNCSSDADCPGEAKCCPGDCGFTCQAPVKDFCHLPSVCGSCKALFVRFFYNSSSRACEEFVYGGCGGNKNNFETKEDCSQACQHLDAA
;
A
#
# COMPACT_ATOMS: atom_id res chain seq x y z
N LEU A 1 9.21 -18.89 -20.81
CA LEU A 1 8.74 -17.50 -20.98
C LEU A 1 8.03 -17.09 -19.70
N ALA A 2 8.69 -16.31 -18.84
CA ALA A 2 8.08 -15.84 -17.60
C ALA A 2 7.11 -14.70 -17.92
N ALA A 3 5.83 -14.86 -17.60
CA ALA A 3 4.88 -13.76 -17.64
C ALA A 3 5.38 -12.67 -16.68
N PRO A 4 5.39 -11.38 -17.08
CA PRO A 4 5.76 -10.32 -16.17
C PRO A 4 4.82 -10.38 -14.97
N ARG A 5 5.38 -10.46 -13.75
CA ARG A 5 4.62 -10.48 -12.49
C ARG A 5 3.63 -9.31 -12.52
N LEU A 6 2.34 -9.60 -12.53
CA LEU A 6 1.33 -8.56 -12.32
C LEU A 6 1.50 -8.02 -10.90
N LEU A 7 2.22 -6.91 -10.75
CA LEU A 7 2.37 -6.16 -9.51
C LEU A 7 1.08 -5.37 -9.23
N CYS A 8 -0.06 -6.04 -9.16
CA CYS A 8 -1.31 -5.38 -8.78
C CYS A 8 -1.67 -5.79 -7.36
N ALA A 9 -1.90 -4.80 -6.50
CA ALA A 9 -2.48 -5.08 -5.21
C ALA A 9 -3.89 -5.63 -5.39
N LYS A 10 -4.24 -6.64 -4.59
CA LYS A 10 -5.63 -7.04 -4.45
C LYS A 10 -6.41 -5.83 -3.89
N PRO A 11 -7.57 -5.49 -4.44
CA PRO A 11 -8.40 -4.43 -3.88
C PRO A 11 -8.69 -4.79 -2.42
N THR A 12 -8.21 -3.96 -1.48
CA THR A 12 -8.71 -4.00 -0.11
C THR A 12 -10.18 -3.61 -0.15
N PRO A 13 -11.06 -4.32 0.58
CA PRO A 13 -12.49 -4.00 0.60
C PRO A 13 -12.70 -2.52 0.98
N PRO A 14 -13.81 -1.90 0.52
CA PRO A 14 -14.04 -0.47 0.69
C PRO A 14 -14.06 -0.15 2.19
N ALA A 15 -13.00 0.52 2.59
CA ALA A 15 -12.74 0.92 3.95
C ALA A 15 -13.44 2.28 4.11
N GLU A 16 -14.47 2.35 4.96
CA GLU A 16 -15.42 3.47 5.06
C GLU A 16 -14.77 4.82 5.45
N LYS A 17 -13.51 4.80 5.90
CA LYS A 17 -12.75 6.01 6.26
C LYS A 17 -11.80 6.46 5.16
N ALA A 18 -11.61 7.78 5.01
CA ALA A 18 -10.74 8.35 3.98
C ALA A 18 -9.24 8.06 4.22
N GLY A 19 -8.47 8.01 3.14
CA GLY A 19 -7.03 7.72 3.16
C GLY A 19 -6.72 6.23 3.06
N TYR A 20 -5.43 5.88 3.14
CA TYR A 20 -4.96 4.52 2.88
C TYR A 20 -3.94 4.06 3.93
N CYS A 21 -3.76 2.76 3.98
CA CYS A 21 -2.80 2.12 4.87
C CYS A 21 -1.40 2.20 4.27
N SER A 22 -0.45 2.73 5.02
CA SER A 22 0.95 2.53 4.70
C SER A 22 1.30 1.10 5.09
N ARG A 23 1.52 0.22 4.11
CA ARG A 23 2.42 -0.91 4.39
C ARG A 23 3.80 -0.31 4.57
N GLN A 24 4.19 -0.01 5.81
CA GLN A 24 5.61 0.19 6.08
C GLN A 24 6.29 -1.15 5.78
N PRO A 25 7.29 -1.23 4.88
CA PRO A 25 8.24 -2.32 4.98
C PRO A 25 8.87 -2.27 6.38
N PRO A 26 9.35 -3.39 6.93
CA PRO A 26 10.12 -3.34 8.16
C PRO A 26 11.30 -2.40 7.93
N LEU A 27 11.22 -1.20 8.49
CA LEU A 27 12.41 -0.39 8.75
C LEU A 27 13.28 -1.33 9.57
N GLY A 28 14.51 -1.59 9.11
CA GLY A 28 15.47 -2.45 9.79
C GLY A 28 15.78 -1.92 11.19
N GLY A 29 14.89 -2.19 12.12
CA GLY A 29 14.91 -1.80 13.52
C GLY A 29 14.93 -3.06 14.37
N VAL A 30 15.83 -3.04 15.34
CA VAL A 30 16.10 -4.09 16.30
C VAL A 30 14.81 -4.44 17.06
N PHE A 31 14.62 -5.74 17.32
CA PHE A 31 13.61 -6.31 18.20
C PHE A 31 13.42 -5.47 19.48
N ASP A 32 12.26 -4.85 19.65
CA ASP A 32 11.74 -4.41 20.94
C ASP A 32 10.29 -4.92 21.15
N GLU A 33 10.03 -5.34 22.38
CA GLU A 33 9.09 -6.41 22.78
C GLU A 33 7.67 -5.90 23.09
N GLU A 34 7.32 -4.65 22.76
CA GLU A 34 6.11 -4.02 23.34
C GLU A 34 5.03 -3.51 22.36
N HIS A 35 5.14 -3.83 21.07
CA HIS A 35 4.15 -3.42 20.05
C HIS A 35 3.76 -4.57 19.11
N CYS A 36 2.86 -5.48 19.51
CA CYS A 36 2.42 -6.60 18.64
C CYS A 36 3.60 -7.25 17.89
N SER A 37 4.79 -7.28 18.54
CA SER A 37 6.09 -7.37 17.87
C SER A 37 6.62 -8.81 17.80
N ALA A 38 5.88 -9.74 18.40
CA ALA A 38 6.08 -11.16 18.24
C ALA A 38 4.71 -11.81 18.00
N CYS A 39 4.48 -12.23 16.77
CA CYS A 39 3.44 -13.20 16.46
C CYS A 39 3.82 -14.45 17.28
N LEU A 40 3.16 -14.65 18.42
CA LEU A 40 3.39 -15.83 19.25
C LEU A 40 2.91 -17.03 18.43
N LYS A 41 3.86 -17.69 17.76
CA LYS A 41 3.79 -19.02 17.14
C LYS A 41 2.35 -19.50 16.94
N ASP A 42 1.66 -18.92 15.94
CA ASP A 42 0.32 -19.29 15.46
C ASP A 42 -0.90 -18.45 15.93
N GLN A 43 -0.72 -17.25 16.51
CA GLN A 43 -1.85 -16.32 16.74
C GLN A 43 -1.67 -14.96 16.04
N SER A 44 -2.66 -14.57 15.22
CA SER A 44 -2.74 -13.26 14.61
C SER A 44 -3.10 -12.21 15.66
N CYS A 45 -2.21 -11.25 15.88
CA CYS A 45 -2.46 -10.11 16.76
C CYS A 45 -3.16 -9.03 15.93
N SER A 46 -4.50 -9.04 15.96
CA SER A 46 -5.33 -8.02 15.30
C SER A 46 -6.02 -7.17 16.36
N ASN A 47 -5.72 -5.88 16.38
CA ASN A 47 -6.34 -4.90 17.27
C ASN A 47 -7.58 -4.23 16.63
N CYS A 48 -7.87 -4.55 15.37
CA CYS A 48 -9.05 -4.11 14.64
C CYS A 48 -9.45 -5.18 13.63
N SER A 49 -10.72 -5.22 13.26
CA SER A 49 -11.23 -6.05 12.14
C SER A 49 -11.69 -5.18 10.97
N SER A 50 -12.00 -3.91 11.22
CA SER A 50 -12.47 -2.93 10.26
C SER A 50 -12.05 -1.51 10.65
N ASP A 51 -12.15 -0.57 9.71
CA ASP A 51 -11.90 0.86 9.96
C ASP A 51 -12.78 1.45 11.07
N ALA A 52 -13.97 0.88 11.29
CA ALA A 52 -14.91 1.33 12.30
C ALA A 52 -14.39 1.07 13.73
N ASP A 53 -13.56 0.05 13.92
CA ASP A 53 -12.98 -0.30 15.22
C ASP A 53 -11.90 0.70 15.66
N CYS A 54 -11.38 1.49 14.72
CA CYS A 54 -10.29 2.42 14.97
C CYS A 54 -10.81 3.82 15.37
N PRO A 55 -10.17 4.52 16.32
CA PRO A 55 -10.62 5.84 16.77
C PRO A 55 -10.32 6.94 15.74
N GLY A 56 -11.21 7.93 15.64
CA GLY A 56 -11.03 9.09 14.77
C GLY A 56 -10.88 8.73 13.28
N GLU A 57 -9.88 9.31 12.62
CA GLU A 57 -9.56 9.04 11.21
C GLU A 57 -8.74 7.75 11.02
N ALA A 58 -8.32 7.06 12.08
CA ALA A 58 -7.48 5.87 11.96
C ALA A 58 -8.16 4.74 11.17
N LYS A 59 -7.36 4.03 10.36
CA LYS A 59 -7.78 2.91 9.52
C LYS A 59 -7.23 1.59 10.02
N CYS A 60 -7.94 0.51 9.74
CA CYS A 60 -7.51 -0.84 10.11
C CYS A 60 -6.57 -1.39 9.05
N CYS A 61 -5.28 -1.38 9.36
CA CYS A 61 -4.22 -1.59 8.40
C CYS A 61 -3.52 -2.93 8.61
N PRO A 62 -3.20 -3.66 7.53
CA PRO A 62 -2.48 -4.92 7.63
C PRO A 62 -1.04 -4.67 8.12
N GLY A 63 -0.67 -5.33 9.23
CA GLY A 63 0.71 -5.38 9.74
C GLY A 63 1.38 -6.72 9.45
N ASP A 64 2.53 -6.96 10.07
CA ASP A 64 3.31 -8.19 9.87
C ASP A 64 2.57 -9.47 10.32
N CYS A 65 1.66 -9.39 11.30
CA CYS A 65 0.82 -10.54 11.70
C CYS A 65 -0.56 -10.20 12.26
N GLY A 66 -1.33 -9.43 11.48
CA GLY A 66 -2.72 -9.13 11.77
C GLY A 66 -3.10 -7.76 11.23
N PHE A 67 -4.03 -7.10 11.90
CA PHE A 67 -4.45 -5.74 11.57
C PHE A 67 -4.33 -4.81 12.78
N THR A 68 -3.85 -3.60 12.56
CA THR A 68 -3.70 -2.59 13.62
C THR A 68 -4.21 -1.24 13.14
N CYS A 69 -4.70 -0.43 14.08
CA CYS A 69 -5.17 0.92 13.79
C CYS A 69 -3.99 1.85 13.53
N GLN A 70 -3.94 2.43 12.33
CA GLN A 70 -2.89 3.37 11.92
C GLN A 70 -3.51 4.67 11.44
N ALA A 71 -2.77 5.77 11.59
CA ALA A 71 -3.14 7.03 10.98
C ALA A 71 -3.18 6.84 9.45
N PRO A 72 -4.26 7.26 8.77
CA PRO A 72 -4.35 7.14 7.33
C PRO A 72 -3.34 8.08 6.70
N VAL A 73 -2.59 7.58 5.73
CA VAL A 73 -1.79 8.47 4.91
C VAL A 73 -2.70 8.97 3.77
N LYS A 74 -2.54 10.24 3.41
CA LYS A 74 -3.44 10.98 2.51
C LYS A 74 -2.84 11.24 1.12
N ASP A 75 -1.55 10.92 0.95
CA ASP A 75 -0.75 11.14 -0.25
C ASP A 75 -0.87 10.00 -1.28
N PHE A 76 -1.28 10.30 -2.50
CA PHE A 76 -1.46 9.26 -3.49
C PHE A 76 -0.19 8.46 -3.80
N CYS A 77 1.02 8.98 -3.56
CA CYS A 77 2.27 8.28 -3.80
C CYS A 77 2.47 7.01 -2.95
N HIS A 78 1.73 6.87 -1.85
CA HIS A 78 1.75 5.65 -1.04
C HIS A 78 0.56 4.72 -1.34
N LEU A 79 -0.31 5.07 -2.30
CA LEU A 79 -1.36 4.15 -2.74
C LEU A 79 -0.72 2.94 -3.44
N PRO A 80 -1.33 1.75 -3.33
CA PRO A 80 -0.86 0.60 -4.09
C PRO A 80 -1.13 0.78 -5.59
N SER A 81 -0.41 0.04 -6.43
CA SER A 81 -0.78 -0.17 -7.83
C SER A 81 -2.12 -0.92 -7.94
N VAL A 82 -3.03 -0.41 -8.78
CA VAL A 82 -4.36 -0.99 -8.99
C VAL A 82 -4.59 -1.29 -10.47
N CYS A 83 -4.65 -2.58 -10.80
CA CYS A 83 -5.04 -3.07 -12.13
C CYS A 83 -6.42 -2.55 -12.55
N GLY A 84 -7.33 -2.43 -11.58
CA GLY A 84 -8.73 -2.11 -11.83
C GLY A 84 -9.51 -3.27 -12.45
N SER A 85 -10.75 -3.03 -12.87
CA SER A 85 -11.70 -4.07 -13.28
C SER A 85 -11.67 -4.40 -14.78
N CYS A 86 -11.10 -3.52 -15.60
CA CYS A 86 -10.97 -3.74 -17.04
C CYS A 86 -9.80 -4.68 -17.36
N LYS A 87 -9.80 -5.24 -18.58
CA LYS A 87 -8.86 -6.29 -19.02
C LYS A 87 -7.89 -5.85 -20.12
N ALA A 88 -7.76 -4.55 -20.36
CA ALA A 88 -6.73 -4.05 -21.26
C ALA A 88 -5.34 -4.21 -20.61
N LEU A 89 -4.28 -4.11 -21.42
CA LEU A 89 -2.90 -4.28 -20.96
C LEU A 89 -2.13 -2.99 -21.21
N PHE A 90 -2.31 -2.00 -20.33
CA PHE A 90 -1.53 -0.78 -20.37
C PHE A 90 -0.34 -0.87 -19.41
N VAL A 91 0.89 -0.77 -19.92
CA VAL A 91 2.06 -0.59 -19.05
C VAL A 91 2.02 0.81 -18.46
N ARG A 92 2.09 0.89 -17.13
CA ARG A 92 2.05 2.13 -16.36
C ARG A 92 3.08 2.06 -15.25
N PHE A 93 3.35 3.20 -14.63
CA PHE A 93 4.26 3.34 -13.51
C PHE A 93 3.49 3.70 -12.25
N PHE A 94 3.91 3.16 -11.12
CA PHE A 94 3.44 3.57 -9.79
C PHE A 94 4.66 3.76 -8.88
N TYR A 95 4.56 4.67 -7.91
CA TYR A 95 5.57 4.83 -6.89
C TYR A 95 5.41 3.73 -5.84
N ASN A 96 6.42 2.88 -5.70
CA ASN A 96 6.49 1.87 -4.66
C ASN A 96 7.21 2.47 -3.45
N SER A 97 6.45 2.85 -2.42
CA SER A 97 6.99 3.43 -1.19
C SER A 97 7.95 2.49 -0.43
N SER A 98 7.85 1.17 -0.65
CA SER A 98 8.73 0.20 0.00
C SER A 98 10.12 0.17 -0.62
N SER A 99 10.20 0.23 -1.95
CA SER A 99 11.49 0.32 -2.67
C SER A 99 11.96 1.75 -2.87
N ARG A 100 11.11 2.75 -2.58
CA ARG A 100 11.30 4.18 -2.88
C ARG A 100 11.63 4.40 -4.35
N ALA A 101 10.91 3.71 -5.23
CA ALA A 101 11.15 3.75 -6.67
C ALA A 101 9.85 3.65 -7.47
N CYS A 102 9.86 4.25 -8.66
CA CYS A 102 8.81 4.08 -9.64
C CYS A 102 8.97 2.76 -10.39
N GLU A 103 8.00 1.87 -10.25
CA GLU A 103 7.98 0.52 -10.79
C GLU A 103 6.86 0.36 -11.82
N GLU A 104 7.07 -0.53 -12.79
CA GLU A 104 6.07 -0.83 -13.82
C GLU A 104 4.98 -1.77 -13.30
N PHE A 105 3.74 -1.53 -13.72
CA PHE A 105 2.63 -2.44 -13.51
C PHE A 105 1.68 -2.44 -14.72
N VAL A 106 0.79 -3.42 -14.78
CA VAL A 106 -0.22 -3.53 -15.83
C VAL A 106 -1.54 -2.94 -15.34
N TYR A 107 -1.98 -1.87 -15.99
CA TYR A 107 -3.29 -1.27 -15.75
C TYR A 107 -4.33 -1.80 -16.74
N GLY A 108 -5.46 -2.22 -16.20
CA GLY A 108 -6.60 -2.76 -16.92
C GLY A 108 -7.35 -1.77 -17.81
N GLY A 109 -7.10 -0.46 -17.63
CA GLY A 109 -7.73 0.62 -18.40
C GLY A 109 -8.90 1.32 -17.70
N CYS A 110 -9.43 0.77 -16.61
CA CYS A 110 -10.45 1.43 -15.79
C CYS A 110 -10.36 1.00 -14.32
N GLY A 111 -10.85 1.82 -13.39
CA GLY A 111 -10.93 1.47 -11.96
C GLY A 111 -9.58 1.48 -11.22
N GLY A 112 -8.60 2.26 -11.72
CA GLY A 112 -7.33 2.52 -11.04
C GLY A 112 -7.43 3.61 -9.97
N ASN A 113 -6.29 4.01 -9.43
CA ASN A 113 -6.19 5.14 -8.50
C ASN A 113 -5.18 6.19 -9.02
N LYS A 114 -4.86 7.19 -8.19
CA LYS A 114 -3.96 8.30 -8.57
C LYS A 114 -2.46 7.91 -8.63
N ASN A 115 -2.05 6.78 -8.09
CA ASN A 115 -0.68 6.26 -8.24
C ASN A 115 -0.57 5.45 -9.53
N ASN A 116 -0.73 6.13 -10.66
CA ASN A 116 -0.76 5.54 -11.99
C ASN A 116 -0.29 6.60 -13.00
N PHE A 117 0.90 6.39 -13.54
CA PHE A 117 1.58 7.32 -14.43
C PHE A 117 1.91 6.64 -15.76
N GLU A 118 1.94 7.42 -16.84
CA GLU A 118 2.29 6.90 -18.18
C GLU A 118 3.79 6.70 -18.34
N THR A 119 4.60 7.53 -17.68
CA THR A 119 6.06 7.47 -17.74
C THR A 119 6.69 7.36 -16.35
N LYS A 120 7.94 6.87 -16.30
CA LYS A 120 8.70 6.78 -15.06
C LYS A 120 9.04 8.17 -14.52
N GLU A 121 9.33 9.11 -15.42
CA GLU A 121 9.70 10.48 -15.11
C GLU A 121 8.55 11.23 -14.43
N ASP A 122 7.32 11.08 -14.95
CA ASP A 122 6.13 11.69 -14.33
C ASP A 122 5.90 11.13 -12.92
N CYS A 123 6.06 9.82 -12.74
CA CYS A 123 5.97 9.18 -11.45
C CYS A 123 7.01 9.72 -10.46
N SER A 124 8.28 9.80 -10.89
CA SER A 124 9.36 10.29 -10.02
C SER A 124 9.15 11.75 -9.64
N GLN A 125 8.77 12.61 -10.58
CA GLN A 125 8.50 14.02 -10.29
C GLN A 125 7.29 14.21 -9.36
N ALA A 126 6.25 13.40 -9.53
CA ALA A 126 5.05 13.48 -8.69
C ALA A 126 5.31 13.05 -7.24
N CYS A 127 6.28 12.16 -7.01
CA CYS A 127 6.54 11.55 -5.69
C CYS A 127 7.92 11.88 -5.10
N GLN A 128 8.70 12.76 -5.72
CA GLN A 128 10.06 13.14 -5.29
C GLN A 128 10.13 13.74 -3.87
N HIS A 129 9.03 14.29 -3.35
CA HIS A 129 8.98 14.85 -2.00
C HIS A 129 9.09 13.77 -0.91
N LEU A 130 8.87 12.50 -1.25
CA LEU A 130 9.05 11.37 -0.33
C LEU A 130 10.52 10.94 -0.19
N ASP A 131 11.40 11.33 -1.12
CA ASP A 131 12.83 11.04 -1.09
C ASP A 131 13.65 12.14 -0.38
N ALA A 132 13.02 13.29 -0.09
CA ALA A 132 13.67 14.48 0.47
C ALA A 132 13.59 14.61 2.01
N ALA A 133 13.18 13.53 2.71
CA ALA A 133 12.96 13.52 4.15
C ALA A 133 14.08 12.80 4.92
#